data_AF-A0A183L3A1-F1
#
_entry.id   AF-A0A183L3A1-F1
#
_cell.length_a   1.000
_cell.length_b   1.000
_cell.length_c   1.000
_cell.angle_alpha   90.00
_cell.angle_beta   90.00
_cell.angle_gamma   90.00
#
_symmetry.space_group_name_H-M   'P 1'
#
loop_
_entity.id
_entity.type
_entity.pdbx_description
1 polymer ?
#
loop_
_entity_poly.entity_id
_entity_poly.type
_entity_poly.pdbx_seq_one_letter_code
_entity_poly.pdbx_strand_id
1 'polypeptide(L)'
;MADRSLPNKLKKLTSERREKSRKFGQNWQKRRNELLKRQRYRQLKAKTQAFIQLNKLYQQKADILMFTPEQRKKKEFSQGKRRSKRAATAYVSRTWTNGVIPYIIQANFSSETKATIMKAMRHWENYTCLSFVERQPHHRSYIIFTEKACG
;
A
#
# COMPACT_ATOMS: atom_id res chain seq x y z
N MET A 1 -9.76 59.32 -49.84
CA MET A 1 -10.39 58.34 -48.92
C MET A 1 -9.75 56.98 -49.17
N ALA A 2 -8.75 56.58 -48.37
CA ALA A 2 -8.01 55.34 -48.59
C ALA A 2 -8.64 54.20 -47.78
N ASP A 3 -9.14 53.21 -48.51
CA ASP A 3 -9.81 52.00 -48.00
C ASP A 3 -8.84 51.19 -47.10
N ARG A 4 -9.17 51.13 -45.80
CA ARG A 4 -8.38 50.42 -44.76
C ARG A 4 -8.81 48.96 -44.61
N SER A 5 -9.27 48.31 -45.67
CA SER A 5 -9.59 46.89 -45.63
C SER A 5 -8.41 46.04 -46.12
N LEU A 6 -7.49 45.67 -45.20
CA LEU A 6 -6.54 44.57 -45.45
C LEU A 6 -7.33 43.29 -45.78
N PRO A 7 -6.97 42.53 -46.84
CA PRO A 7 -7.68 41.32 -47.23
C PRO A 7 -7.80 40.35 -46.04
N ASN A 8 -8.99 39.80 -45.79
CA ASN A 8 -9.27 38.94 -44.64
C ASN A 8 -8.27 37.78 -44.48
N LYS A 9 -7.68 37.31 -45.59
CA LYS A 9 -6.62 36.28 -45.62
C LYS A 9 -5.33 36.74 -44.93
N LEU A 10 -4.92 38.00 -45.09
CA LEU A 10 -3.74 38.60 -44.44
C LEU A 10 -3.97 38.87 -42.95
N LYS A 11 -5.18 39.30 -42.56
CA LYS A 11 -5.57 39.44 -41.13
C LYS A 11 -5.54 38.09 -40.41
N LYS A 12 -6.00 37.01 -41.07
CA LYS A 12 -5.98 35.65 -40.53
C LYS A 12 -4.56 35.09 -40.38
N LEU A 13 -3.69 35.31 -41.38
CA LEU A 13 -2.29 34.90 -41.32
C LEU A 13 -1.53 35.62 -40.19
N THR A 14 -1.79 36.92 -39.98
CA THR A 14 -1.15 37.68 -38.89
C THR A 14 -1.70 37.31 -37.51
N SER A 15 -2.99 36.99 -37.38
CA SER A 15 -3.57 36.48 -36.12
C SER A 15 -3.02 35.09 -35.77
N GLU A 16 -2.91 34.18 -36.75
CA GLU A 16 -2.33 32.85 -36.55
C GLU A 16 -0.84 32.91 -36.17
N ARG A 17 -0.08 33.84 -36.78
CA ARG A 17 1.32 34.07 -36.42
C ARG A 17 1.48 34.59 -34.98
N ARG A 18 0.60 35.50 -34.55
CA ARG A 18 0.53 36.01 -33.16
C ARG A 18 0.13 34.92 -32.17
N GLU A 19 -0.82 34.07 -32.52
CA GLU A 19 -1.27 32.97 -31.66
C GLU A 19 -0.21 31.88 -31.53
N LYS A 20 0.48 31.52 -32.62
CA LYS A 20 1.64 30.61 -32.60
C LYS A 20 2.76 31.14 -31.70
N SER A 21 3.06 32.45 -31.78
CA SER A 21 4.04 33.10 -30.91
C SER A 21 3.63 33.08 -29.43
N ARG A 22 2.35 33.36 -29.12
CA ARG A 22 1.79 33.23 -27.76
C ARG A 22 1.87 31.80 -27.22
N LYS A 23 1.46 30.80 -28.01
CA LYS A 23 1.55 29.38 -27.64
C LYS A 23 2.99 28.94 -27.43
N PHE A 24 3.93 29.41 -28.24
CA PHE A 24 5.35 29.18 -28.06
C PHE A 24 5.86 29.75 -26.73
N GLY A 25 5.55 31.01 -26.43
CA GLY A 25 5.89 31.65 -25.15
C GLY A 25 5.31 30.90 -23.94
N GLN A 26 4.03 30.51 -24.00
CA GLN A 26 3.38 29.73 -22.94
C GLN A 26 4.03 28.34 -22.75
N ASN A 27 4.35 27.64 -23.84
CA ASN A 27 5.03 26.34 -23.78
C ASN A 27 6.46 26.46 -23.23
N TRP A 28 7.17 27.53 -23.56
CA TRP A 28 8.50 27.82 -23.03
C TRP A 28 8.43 28.10 -21.51
N GLN A 29 7.47 28.91 -21.08
CA GLN A 29 7.19 29.19 -19.67
C GLN A 29 6.85 27.89 -18.90
N LYS A 30 6.01 27.02 -19.48
CA LYS A 30 5.62 25.73 -18.89
C LYS A 30 6.81 24.79 -18.71
N ARG A 31 7.64 24.63 -19.75
CA ARG A 31 8.89 23.83 -19.68
C ARG A 31 9.83 24.36 -18.60
N ARG A 32 10.03 25.68 -18.53
CA ARG A 32 10.85 26.31 -17.49
C ARG A 32 10.31 26.02 -16.08
N ASN A 33 9.00 26.13 -15.86
CA ASN A 33 8.37 25.84 -14.57
C ASN A 33 8.50 24.35 -14.17
N GLU A 34 8.38 23.43 -15.13
CA GLU A 34 8.60 22.00 -14.90
C GLU A 34 10.05 21.69 -14.51
N LEU A 35 11.03 22.33 -15.16
CA LEU A 35 12.45 22.19 -14.81
C LEU A 35 12.73 22.70 -13.39
N LEU A 36 12.19 23.87 -13.02
CA LEU A 36 12.31 24.43 -11.67
C LEU A 36 11.66 23.50 -10.62
N LYS A 37 10.49 22.92 -10.91
CA LYS A 37 9.82 21.95 -10.02
C LYS A 37 10.67 20.69 -9.83
N ARG A 38 11.26 20.15 -10.91
CA ARG A 38 12.18 19.00 -10.85
C ARG A 38 13.44 19.33 -10.04
N GLN A 39 14.00 20.52 -10.20
CA GLN A 39 15.20 20.95 -9.46
C GLN A 39 14.90 21.09 -7.96
N ARG A 40 13.77 21.71 -7.59
CA ARG A 40 13.31 21.81 -6.19
C ARG A 40 13.09 20.43 -5.56
N TYR A 41 12.45 19.50 -6.28
CA TYR A 41 12.27 18.13 -5.79
C TYR A 41 13.60 17.40 -5.57
N ARG A 42 14.57 17.54 -6.50
CA ARG A 42 15.92 16.98 -6.33
C ARG A 42 16.62 17.53 -5.09
N GLN A 43 16.56 18.85 -4.88
CA GLN A 43 17.14 19.48 -3.70
C GLN A 43 16.46 19.02 -2.41
N LEU A 44 15.13 18.96 -2.38
CA LEU A 44 14.37 18.45 -1.22
C LEU A 44 14.75 17.00 -0.92
N LYS A 45 14.77 16.13 -1.95
CA LYS A 45 15.16 14.73 -1.84
C LYS A 45 16.59 14.57 -1.32
N ALA A 46 17.54 15.39 -1.79
CA ALA A 46 18.92 15.37 -1.32
C ALA A 46 19.03 15.80 0.16
N LYS A 47 18.33 16.87 0.56
CA LYS A 47 18.27 17.33 1.96
C LYS A 47 17.67 16.27 2.88
N THR A 48 16.58 15.62 2.47
CA THR A 48 15.99 14.52 3.23
C THR A 48 16.89 13.28 3.26
N GLN A 49 17.63 13.01 2.19
CA GLN A 49 18.54 11.87 2.12
C GLN A 49 19.71 12.04 3.09
N ALA A 50 20.28 13.25 3.19
CA ALA A 50 21.32 13.56 4.16
C ALA A 50 20.84 13.34 5.60
N PHE A 51 19.62 13.78 5.92
CA PHE A 51 19.00 13.52 7.22
C PHE A 51 18.79 12.03 7.51
N ILE A 52 18.29 11.27 6.54
CA ILE A 52 18.13 9.81 6.66
C ILE A 52 19.47 9.11 6.88
N GLN A 53 20.51 9.52 6.16
CA GLN A 53 21.88 8.99 6.31
C GLN A 53 22.43 9.30 7.70
N LEU A 54 22.26 10.53 8.17
CA LEU A 54 22.68 10.95 9.50
C LEU A 54 21.98 10.12 10.58
N ASN A 55 20.66 9.97 10.51
CA ASN A 55 19.90 9.14 11.45
C ASN A 55 20.34 7.67 11.43
N LYS A 56 20.64 7.12 10.24
CA LYS A 56 21.16 5.76 10.11
C LYS A 56 22.51 5.59 10.81
N LEU A 57 23.41 6.58 10.67
CA LEU A 57 24.71 6.60 11.34
C LEU A 57 24.54 6.68 12.87
N TYR A 58 23.66 7.55 13.36
CA TYR A 58 23.37 7.66 14.79
C TYR A 58 22.80 6.36 15.36
N GLN A 59 21.88 5.70 14.64
CA GLN A 59 21.36 4.40 15.06
C GLN A 59 22.44 3.31 15.06
N GLN A 60 23.32 3.27 14.07
CA GLN A 60 24.45 2.32 14.06
C GLN A 60 25.39 2.55 15.25
N LYS A 61 25.71 3.81 15.56
CA LYS A 61 26.54 4.15 16.73
C LYS A 61 25.84 3.76 18.03
N ALA A 62 24.55 4.04 18.17
CA ALA A 62 23.77 3.63 19.33
C ALA A 62 23.75 2.10 19.47
N ASP A 63 23.59 1.36 18.38
CA ASP A 63 23.59 -0.10 18.41
C ASP A 63 24.94 -0.69 18.84
N ILE A 64 26.05 -0.03 18.48
CA ILE A 64 27.39 -0.44 18.93
C ILE A 64 27.57 -0.24 20.44
N LEU A 65 27.05 0.87 20.98
CA LEU A 65 27.19 1.23 22.39
C LEU A 65 26.22 0.46 23.31
N MET A 66 25.03 0.13 22.80
CA MET A 66 23.94 -0.42 23.62
C MET A 66 23.80 -1.95 23.54
N PHE A 67 24.46 -2.63 22.60
CA PHE A 67 24.32 -4.08 22.40
C PHE A 67 25.67 -4.80 22.26
N THR A 68 25.71 -6.06 22.71
CA THR A 68 26.87 -6.93 22.53
C THR A 68 27.01 -7.39 21.08
N PRO A 69 28.21 -7.81 20.64
CA PRO A 69 28.42 -8.32 19.28
C PRO A 69 27.45 -9.46 18.88
N GLU A 70 27.12 -10.35 19.82
CA GLU A 70 26.16 -11.44 19.59
C GLU A 70 24.72 -10.93 19.42
N GLN A 71 24.31 -9.93 20.20
CA GLN A 71 23.00 -9.30 20.09
C GLN A 71 22.85 -8.54 18.77
N ARG A 72 23.89 -7.85 18.31
CA ARG A 72 23.91 -7.18 17.00
C ARG A 72 23.75 -8.18 15.85
N LYS A 73 24.45 -9.31 15.89
CA LYS A 73 24.35 -10.38 14.88
C LYS A 73 22.94 -10.97 14.81
N LYS A 74 22.28 -11.16 15.96
CA LYS A 74 20.85 -11.58 16.01
C LYS A 74 19.92 -10.52 15.41
N LYS A 75 20.17 -9.23 15.68
CA LYS A 75 19.38 -8.11 15.14
C LYS A 75 19.52 -8.00 13.61
N GLU A 76 20.72 -8.10 13.07
CA GLU A 76 20.97 -8.07 11.62
C GLU A 76 20.23 -9.20 10.88
N PHE A 77 20.21 -10.41 11.45
CA PHE A 77 19.44 -11.54 10.90
C PHE A 77 17.92 -11.29 10.89
N SER A 78 17.42 -10.51 11.85
CA SER A 78 16.00 -10.13 11.92
C SER A 78 15.63 -8.96 11.00
N GLN A 79 16.55 -8.03 10.72
CA GLN A 79 16.29 -6.84 9.90
C GLN A 79 16.22 -7.12 8.39
N GLY A 80 16.78 -8.24 7.91
CA GLY A 80 16.69 -8.66 6.51
C GLY A 80 15.33 -9.23 6.10
N LYS A 81 14.49 -9.65 7.05
CA LYS A 81 13.13 -10.13 6.75
C LYS A 81 12.19 -8.95 6.64
N ARG A 82 11.83 -8.55 5.41
CA ARG A 82 10.61 -7.75 5.17
C ARG A 82 9.48 -8.44 5.94
N ARG A 83 8.78 -7.68 6.80
CA ARG A 83 7.63 -8.23 7.55
C ARG A 83 6.71 -8.94 6.56
N SER A 84 6.47 -10.22 6.81
CA SER A 84 5.52 -10.98 5.99
C SER A 84 4.19 -10.24 5.96
N LYS A 85 3.55 -10.20 4.79
CA LYS A 85 2.20 -9.66 4.68
C LYS A 85 1.31 -10.49 5.61
N ARG A 86 0.58 -9.81 6.49
CA ARG A 86 -0.38 -10.46 7.39
C ARG A 86 -1.53 -11.02 6.55
N ALA A 87 -2.13 -12.13 6.98
CA ALA A 87 -3.32 -12.69 6.36
C ALA A 87 -4.59 -11.83 6.57
N ALA A 88 -4.55 -10.88 7.52
CA ALA A 88 -5.67 -9.99 7.82
C ALA A 88 -5.89 -8.95 6.73
N THR A 89 -7.17 -8.69 6.42
CA THR A 89 -7.60 -7.66 5.47
C THR A 89 -8.33 -6.53 6.19
N ALA A 90 -8.19 -5.29 5.72
CA ALA A 90 -8.88 -4.12 6.28
C ALA A 90 -10.27 -3.88 5.66
N TYR A 91 -10.62 -4.61 4.60
CA TYR A 91 -11.90 -4.43 3.91
C TYR A 91 -13.03 -5.09 4.69
N VAL A 92 -13.97 -4.27 5.19
CA VAL A 92 -15.16 -4.71 5.95
C VAL A 92 -16.03 -5.68 5.15
N SER A 93 -16.11 -5.53 3.83
CA SER A 93 -16.86 -6.44 2.95
C SER A 93 -16.35 -7.89 2.94
N ARG A 94 -15.12 -8.13 3.41
CA ARG A 94 -14.52 -9.46 3.54
C ARG A 94 -14.57 -9.99 4.98
N THR A 95 -15.18 -9.25 5.90
CA THR A 95 -15.36 -9.68 7.28
C THR A 95 -16.71 -10.37 7.44
N TRP A 96 -16.78 -11.31 8.38
CA TRP A 96 -18.02 -11.99 8.74
C TRP A 96 -18.99 -11.01 9.39
N THR A 97 -20.21 -10.98 8.89
CA THR A 97 -21.29 -10.15 9.46
C THR A 97 -21.53 -10.54 10.90
N ASN A 98 -21.55 -9.57 11.81
CA ASN A 98 -21.72 -9.76 13.26
C ASN A 98 -20.69 -10.69 13.92
N GLY A 99 -19.55 -10.97 13.25
CA GLY A 99 -18.54 -11.88 13.78
C GLY A 99 -18.97 -13.35 13.84
N VAL A 100 -20.08 -13.73 13.19
CA VAL A 100 -20.58 -15.12 13.18
C VAL A 100 -19.94 -15.90 12.05
N ILE A 101 -19.29 -17.02 12.39
CA ILE A 101 -18.59 -17.90 11.45
C ILE A 101 -19.28 -19.27 11.42
N PRO A 102 -20.08 -19.56 10.38
CA PRO A 102 -20.65 -20.88 10.20
C PRO A 102 -19.59 -21.89 9.76
N TYR A 103 -19.59 -23.09 10.34
CA TYR A 103 -18.60 -24.13 10.02
C TYR A 103 -19.20 -25.51 9.73
N ILE A 104 -18.43 -26.33 9.00
CA ILE A 104 -18.62 -27.78 8.85
C ILE A 104 -17.29 -28.47 9.10
N ILE A 105 -17.30 -29.52 9.93
CA ILE A 105 -16.16 -30.42 10.10
C ILE A 105 -16.47 -31.72 9.36
N GLN A 106 -15.65 -32.08 8.37
CA GLN A 106 -15.84 -33.32 7.63
C GLN A 106 -15.64 -34.57 8.51
N ALA A 107 -16.25 -35.68 8.11
CA ALA A 107 -16.24 -36.91 8.89
C ALA A 107 -14.85 -37.58 8.95
N ASN A 108 -13.98 -37.30 7.98
CA ASN A 108 -12.62 -37.85 7.83
C ASN A 108 -11.61 -37.43 8.91
N PHE A 109 -11.96 -36.53 9.84
CA PHE A 109 -11.09 -36.21 10.96
C PHE A 109 -11.21 -37.21 12.11
N SER A 110 -10.06 -37.56 12.69
CA SER A 110 -10.00 -38.28 13.97
C SER A 110 -10.64 -37.47 15.10
N SER A 111 -11.07 -38.14 16.16
CA SER A 111 -11.65 -37.49 17.34
C SER A 111 -10.69 -36.49 18.00
N GLU A 112 -9.40 -36.79 18.03
CA GLU A 112 -8.35 -35.91 18.55
C GLU A 112 -8.22 -34.62 17.72
N THR A 113 -8.21 -34.72 16.39
CA THR A 113 -8.15 -33.53 15.53
C THR A 113 -9.42 -32.70 15.67
N LYS A 114 -10.60 -33.33 15.76
CA LYS A 114 -11.86 -32.61 16.04
C LYS A 114 -11.80 -31.86 17.36
N ALA A 115 -11.30 -32.49 18.42
CA ALA A 115 -11.11 -31.83 19.72
C ALA A 115 -10.14 -30.64 19.62
N THR A 116 -9.07 -30.77 18.85
CA THR A 116 -8.10 -29.69 18.60
C THR A 116 -8.74 -28.52 17.85
N ILE A 117 -9.52 -28.80 16.81
CA ILE A 117 -10.27 -27.78 16.06
C ILE A 117 -11.23 -27.04 17.00
N MET A 118 -12.01 -27.76 17.81
CA MET A 118 -12.94 -27.14 18.75
C MET A 118 -12.21 -26.30 19.82
N LYS A 119 -11.07 -26.78 20.33
CA LYS A 119 -10.24 -26.02 21.27
C LYS A 119 -9.74 -24.72 20.65
N ALA A 120 -9.36 -24.74 19.37
CA ALA A 120 -8.96 -23.54 18.63
C ALA A 120 -10.13 -22.57 18.46
N MET A 121 -11.32 -23.03 18.09
CA MET A 121 -12.52 -22.16 17.99
C MET A 121 -12.80 -21.46 19.32
N ARG A 122 -12.85 -22.20 20.42
CA ARG A 122 -13.05 -21.63 21.77
C ARG A 122 -12.00 -20.60 22.15
N HIS A 123 -10.74 -20.84 21.77
CA HIS A 123 -9.68 -19.86 22.00
C HIS A 123 -9.98 -18.54 21.29
N TRP A 124 -10.45 -18.58 20.04
CA TRP A 124 -10.85 -17.37 19.33
C TRP A 124 -12.06 -16.68 19.98
N GLU A 125 -13.08 -17.42 20.39
CA GLU A 125 -14.27 -16.85 21.06
C GLU A 125 -13.93 -16.17 22.39
N ASN A 126 -12.94 -16.67 23.12
CA ASN A 126 -12.53 -16.09 24.41
C ASN A 126 -11.75 -14.79 24.27
N TYR A 127 -10.98 -14.62 23.19
CA TYR A 127 -10.06 -13.50 23.01
C TYR A 127 -10.46 -12.52 21.89
N THR A 128 -11.56 -12.81 21.18
CA THR A 128 -12.09 -11.98 20.10
C THR A 128 -13.63 -11.96 20.13
N CYS A 129 -14.25 -11.03 19.41
CA CYS A 129 -15.70 -10.96 19.26
C CYS A 129 -16.26 -11.91 18.18
N LEU A 130 -15.55 -12.99 17.87
CA LEU A 130 -16.01 -14.01 16.92
C LEU A 130 -16.87 -15.06 17.62
N SER A 131 -17.80 -15.66 16.90
CA SER A 131 -18.63 -16.78 17.35
C SER A 131 -18.71 -17.86 16.27
N PHE A 132 -18.59 -19.12 16.67
CA PHE A 132 -18.65 -20.26 15.76
C PHE A 132 -19.98 -20.99 15.91
N VAL A 133 -20.67 -21.20 14.79
CA VAL A 133 -21.97 -21.88 14.76
C VAL A 133 -21.97 -23.01 13.74
N GLU A 134 -22.72 -24.07 14.04
CA GLU A 134 -22.96 -25.10 13.04
C GLU A 134 -23.70 -24.53 11.84
N ARG A 135 -23.29 -24.95 10.65
CA ARG A 135 -23.86 -24.42 9.41
C ARG A 135 -25.34 -24.81 9.26
N GLN A 136 -26.19 -23.81 9.09
CA GLN A 136 -27.57 -23.94 8.63
C GLN A 136 -27.73 -23.62 7.12
N PRO A 137 -28.85 -24.04 6.48
CA PRO A 137 -29.09 -23.84 5.05
C PRO A 137 -29.10 -22.38 4.59
N HIS A 138 -29.44 -21.44 5.46
CA HIS A 138 -29.51 -20.01 5.14
C HIS A 138 -28.13 -19.32 5.10
N HIS A 139 -27.08 -19.95 5.65
CA HIS A 139 -25.72 -19.40 5.63
C HIS A 139 -25.10 -19.52 4.23
N ARG A 140 -24.93 -18.37 3.56
CA ARG A 140 -24.35 -18.29 2.20
C ARG A 140 -22.82 -18.48 2.20
N SER A 141 -22.15 -17.92 3.20
CA SER A 141 -20.71 -18.05 3.41
C SER A 141 -20.47 -18.92 4.65
N TYR A 142 -19.53 -19.86 4.57
CA TYR A 142 -19.15 -20.74 5.68
C TYR A 142 -17.75 -21.31 5.45
N ILE A 143 -17.12 -21.82 6.51
CA ILE A 143 -15.85 -22.53 6.43
C ILE A 143 -16.07 -24.05 6.44
N ILE A 144 -15.22 -24.79 5.74
CA ILE A 144 -15.19 -26.25 5.77
C ILE A 144 -13.79 -26.66 6.21
N PHE A 145 -13.70 -27.41 7.29
CA PHE A 145 -12.46 -28.08 7.64
C PHE A 145 -12.31 -29.29 6.72
N THR A 146 -11.18 -29.37 6.00
CA THR A 146 -10.87 -30.45 5.05
C THR A 146 -9.42 -30.88 5.22
N GLU A 147 -9.14 -32.17 5.06
CA GLU A 147 -7.78 -32.75 5.09
C GLU A 147 -7.07 -32.60 3.73
N LYS A 148 -7.10 -31.40 3.15
CA LYS A 148 -6.35 -31.09 1.92
C LYS A 148 -5.06 -30.38 2.30
N ALA A 149 -4.01 -30.56 1.50
CA ALA A 149 -2.78 -29.79 1.63
C ALA A 149 -3.10 -28.28 1.63
N CYS A 150 -2.49 -27.54 2.56
CA CYS A 150 -2.69 -26.10 2.67
C CYS A 150 -1.80 -25.35 1.68
N GLY A 151 -2.36 -24.35 0.99
CA GLY A 151 -1.59 -23.40 0.18
C GLY A 151 -1.79 -23.56 -1.32
#